data_AF-A0A957Y0G4-F1
#
_entry.id   AF-A0A957Y0G4-F1
#
_cell.length_a   1.000
_cell.length_b   1.000
_cell.length_c   1.000
_cell.angle_alpha   90.00
_cell.angle_beta   90.00
_cell.angle_gamma   90.00
#
_symmetry.space_group_name_H-M   'P 1'
#
loop_
_entity.id
_entity.type
_entity.pdbx_description
1 polymer ?
#
loop_
_entity_poly.entity_id
_entity_poly.type
_entity_poly.pdbx_seq_one_letter_code
_entity_poly.pdbx_strand_id
1 'polypeptide(L)'
;MLDFGREFCNDLAHAEATEWLVTNGLGGYAMGTVAGTLARSYHGLLVAAMSPPDSPGNPPAARTLLLAKLDETVAYRGETFPLHSNRRADHSGARAGESWITPGGYRWLERFRLEGSTPIWSYAFADALLEKRVWMARGANTTYVRYTLLRGGGPAELRLQPLATCRDHHSNVLSAGTFDVQVDSVTNGLRIATGRGAPPFYLLGDFGVEEPADKAGWRGGFYLAVENYRGQKDLECYFATSQLAHSLAPGQSLTVVITTDLHANLDGDDALSRQRAYEQDLLSRAPLPLSTKKPTISSAIDQLVLAADQFVVAREQPDGQPGSSVIAGYPWFGDWGRDTMIALPGLTLATGRPEVARQILLTFARFMDRGMLPNRFPDAGEEPEYNTIDATLWY
;
A
#
# COMPACT_ATOMS: atom_id res chain seq x y z
N MET A 1 -10.67 18.60 0.50
CA MET A 1 -9.27 18.13 0.63
C MET A 1 -9.13 17.44 1.98
N LEU A 2 -8.60 16.21 1.99
CA LEU A 2 -8.34 15.46 3.22
C LEU A 2 -7.02 15.96 3.81
N ASP A 3 -7.11 16.62 4.96
CA ASP A 3 -6.00 17.32 5.58
C ASP A 3 -6.21 17.38 7.10
N PHE A 4 -5.38 16.63 7.82
CA PHE A 4 -5.44 16.45 9.26
C PHE A 4 -4.21 17.09 9.89
N GLY A 5 -4.44 18.05 10.77
CA GLY A 5 -3.39 18.71 11.54
C GLY A 5 -2.92 17.89 12.74
N ARG A 6 -2.03 18.49 13.52
CA ARG A 6 -1.36 17.88 14.67
C ARG A 6 -2.33 17.27 15.68
N GLU A 7 -3.41 17.98 16.00
CA GLU A 7 -4.40 17.56 17.01
C GLU A 7 -5.01 16.19 16.67
N PHE A 8 -5.37 15.99 15.40
CA PHE A 8 -5.86 14.70 14.91
C PHE A 8 -4.76 13.65 14.85
N CYS A 9 -3.60 14.00 14.32
CA CYS A 9 -2.48 13.07 14.12
C CYS A 9 -1.89 12.55 15.43
N ASN A 10 -1.96 13.35 16.51
CA ASN A 10 -1.44 12.99 17.83
C ASN A 10 -2.47 12.29 18.71
N ASP A 11 -3.75 12.26 18.32
CA ASP A 11 -4.72 11.37 18.92
C ASP A 11 -4.61 10.00 18.25
N LEU A 12 -3.94 9.08 18.95
CA LEU A 12 -3.69 7.75 18.44
C LEU A 12 -4.98 7.00 18.07
N ALA A 13 -6.08 7.19 18.80
CA ALA A 13 -7.33 6.48 18.50
C ALA A 13 -7.89 6.89 17.14
N HIS A 14 -7.89 8.20 16.85
CA HIS A 14 -8.33 8.72 15.56
C HIS A 14 -7.34 8.40 14.43
N ALA A 15 -6.04 8.59 14.67
CA ALA A 15 -5.00 8.38 13.67
C ALA A 15 -4.79 6.89 13.31
N GLU A 16 -5.00 5.96 14.25
CA GLU A 16 -4.95 4.51 14.00
C GLU A 16 -6.22 4.00 13.32
N ALA A 17 -7.38 4.60 13.59
CA ALA A 17 -8.64 4.25 12.93
C ALA A 17 -8.77 4.79 11.50
N THR A 18 -7.87 5.69 11.08
CA THR A 18 -7.91 6.33 9.77
C THR A 18 -6.86 5.70 8.86
N GLU A 19 -7.33 5.08 7.77
CA GLU A 19 -6.50 4.33 6.83
C GLU A 19 -6.31 5.08 5.51
N TRP A 20 -5.16 4.88 4.87
CA TRP A 20 -4.87 5.37 3.52
C TRP A 20 -4.65 4.19 2.57
N LEU A 21 -4.89 4.41 1.28
CA LEU A 21 -4.76 3.41 0.23
C LEU A 21 -4.16 4.06 -1.02
N VAL A 22 -3.18 3.39 -1.63
CA VAL A 22 -2.74 3.64 -3.01
C VAL A 22 -2.67 2.30 -3.75
N THR A 23 -3.01 2.29 -5.04
CA THR A 23 -3.09 1.05 -5.84
C THR A 23 -2.30 1.18 -7.13
N ASN A 24 -1.86 0.04 -7.68
CA ASN A 24 -1.06 0.01 -8.91
C ASN A 24 -1.86 -0.36 -10.17
N GLY A 25 -3.16 -0.63 -10.04
CA GLY A 25 -3.99 -1.05 -11.17
C GLY A 25 -3.76 -2.49 -11.65
N LEU A 26 -3.00 -3.29 -10.92
CA LEU A 26 -2.89 -4.75 -11.12
C LEU A 26 -3.71 -5.55 -10.09
N GLY A 27 -4.30 -4.86 -9.10
CA GLY A 27 -4.82 -5.48 -7.88
C GLY A 27 -3.88 -5.33 -6.68
N GLY A 28 -2.61 -5.00 -6.92
CA GLY A 28 -1.65 -4.69 -5.86
C GLY A 28 -1.89 -3.31 -5.24
N TYR A 29 -1.48 -3.16 -3.98
CA TYR A 29 -1.72 -1.95 -3.21
C TYR A 29 -0.67 -1.72 -2.13
N ALA A 30 -0.66 -0.49 -1.61
CA ALA A 30 -0.05 -0.13 -0.34
C ALA A 30 -1.10 0.55 0.52
N MET A 31 -1.16 0.18 1.80
CA MET A 31 -2.10 0.73 2.77
C MET A 31 -1.54 0.69 4.19
N GLY A 32 -2.10 1.53 5.05
CA GLY A 32 -1.79 1.54 6.48
C GLY A 32 -2.61 2.59 7.20
N THR A 33 -2.28 2.82 8.47
CA THR A 33 -2.91 3.88 9.27
C THR A 33 -2.19 5.22 9.10
N VAL A 34 -2.86 6.33 9.42
CA VAL A 34 -2.23 7.65 9.52
C VAL A 34 -1.14 7.65 10.60
N ALA A 35 -1.36 6.96 11.72
CA ALA A 35 -0.40 6.82 12.82
C ALA A 35 0.86 6.00 12.48
N GLY A 36 0.84 5.25 11.36
CA GLY A 36 1.92 4.35 10.97
C GLY A 36 2.00 3.06 11.79
N THR A 37 1.01 2.79 12.65
CA THR A 37 0.85 1.48 13.31
C THR A 37 0.22 0.47 12.36
N LEU A 38 0.64 -0.78 12.47
CA LEU A 38 0.01 -1.90 11.75
C LEU A 38 -1.15 -2.43 12.62
N ALA A 39 -2.38 -2.22 12.16
CA ALA A 39 -3.59 -2.62 12.88
C ALA A 39 -4.30 -3.83 12.27
N ARG A 40 -3.97 -4.18 11.02
CA ARG A 40 -4.54 -5.30 10.23
C ARG A 40 -3.46 -6.13 9.55
N SER A 41 -3.78 -7.37 9.20
CA SER A 41 -2.87 -8.24 8.40
C SER A 41 -2.65 -7.72 6.97
N TYR A 42 -3.50 -6.81 6.52
CA TYR A 42 -3.51 -6.23 5.18
C TYR A 42 -2.63 -4.98 5.05
N HIS A 43 -2.11 -4.44 6.15
CA HIS A 43 -1.25 -3.26 6.12
C HIS A 43 0.12 -3.60 5.54
N GLY A 44 0.56 -2.79 4.57
CA GLY A 44 1.75 -3.06 3.78
C GLY A 44 2.16 -1.90 2.91
N LEU A 45 3.46 -1.71 2.74
CA LEU A 45 4.03 -0.84 1.72
C LEU A 45 4.12 -1.54 0.36
N LEU A 46 4.15 -2.87 0.32
CA LEU A 46 4.02 -3.62 -0.93
C LEU A 46 3.20 -4.89 -0.71
N VAL A 47 1.91 -4.82 -1.05
CA VAL A 47 1.06 -5.99 -1.29
C VAL A 47 0.98 -6.18 -2.79
N ALA A 48 1.76 -7.11 -3.31
CA ALA A 48 1.94 -7.32 -4.74
C ALA A 48 0.84 -8.25 -5.28
N ALA A 49 0.24 -7.87 -6.41
CA ALA A 49 -0.60 -8.79 -7.19
C ALA A 49 0.32 -9.73 -7.95
N MET A 50 0.38 -10.98 -7.51
CA MET A 50 1.27 -12.00 -8.05
C MET A 50 0.56 -13.34 -8.05
N SER A 51 0.72 -14.07 -9.14
CA SER A 51 0.29 -15.45 -9.25
C SER A 51 0.94 -16.33 -8.18
N PRO A 52 0.22 -17.30 -7.60
CA PRO A 52 0.85 -18.39 -6.88
C PRO A 52 1.82 -19.16 -7.80
N PRO A 53 2.93 -19.71 -7.27
CA PRO A 53 3.91 -20.46 -8.06
C PRO A 53 3.29 -21.63 -8.85
N ASP A 54 2.26 -22.24 -8.28
CA ASP A 54 1.61 -23.45 -8.80
C ASP A 54 0.39 -23.16 -9.71
N SER A 55 0.08 -21.90 -9.99
CA SER A 55 -1.07 -21.51 -10.82
C SER A 55 -0.76 -20.26 -11.64
N PRO A 56 -0.24 -20.42 -12.88
CA PRO A 56 0.11 -19.31 -13.75
C PRO A 56 -1.13 -18.51 -14.20
N GLY A 57 -0.93 -17.21 -14.39
CA GLY A 57 -1.98 -16.21 -14.64
C GLY A 57 -2.02 -15.23 -13.49
N ASN A 58 -2.11 -13.92 -13.75
CA ASN A 58 -2.06 -12.88 -12.71
C ASN A 58 -3.48 -12.42 -12.35
N PRO A 59 -4.24 -13.17 -11.52
CA PRO A 59 -5.57 -12.75 -11.13
C PRO A 59 -5.44 -11.56 -10.16
N PRO A 60 -6.22 -10.49 -10.34
CA PRO A 60 -6.10 -9.29 -9.51
C PRO A 60 -6.32 -9.47 -8.00
N ALA A 61 -6.83 -10.62 -7.55
CA ALA A 61 -7.04 -10.90 -6.13
C ALA A 61 -5.96 -11.80 -5.50
N ALA A 62 -5.09 -12.45 -6.28
CA ALA A 62 -3.92 -13.14 -5.71
C ALA A 62 -2.88 -12.12 -5.24
N ARG A 63 -2.82 -11.92 -3.92
CA ARG A 63 -2.06 -10.83 -3.31
C ARG A 63 -1.12 -11.34 -2.23
N THR A 64 0.15 -11.00 -2.38
CA THR A 64 1.21 -11.36 -1.43
C THR A 64 1.76 -10.11 -0.76
N LEU A 65 1.73 -10.07 0.57
CA LEU A 65 2.44 -9.04 1.34
C LEU A 65 3.94 -9.36 1.32
N LEU A 66 4.73 -8.41 0.81
CA LEU A 66 6.20 -8.52 0.70
C LEU A 66 6.92 -7.60 1.68
N LEU A 67 6.45 -6.36 1.82
CA LEU A 67 6.99 -5.40 2.79
C LEU A 67 5.86 -4.76 3.57
N ALA A 68 5.86 -4.94 4.89
CA ALA A 68 4.85 -4.37 5.77
C ALA A 68 5.05 -2.86 5.95
N LYS A 69 6.28 -2.45 6.28
CA LYS A 69 6.59 -1.09 6.70
C LYS A 69 8.10 -0.82 6.65
N LEU A 70 8.46 0.46 6.62
CA LEU A 70 9.78 0.97 6.98
C LEU A 70 9.66 1.62 8.36
N ASP A 71 10.35 1.11 9.37
CA ASP A 71 10.41 1.75 10.69
C ASP A 71 11.47 2.86 10.65
N GLU A 72 11.01 4.12 10.61
CA GLU A 72 11.89 5.28 10.43
C GLU A 72 12.42 5.85 11.75
N THR A 73 13.71 6.17 11.75
CA THR A 73 14.39 6.86 12.85
C THR A 73 15.27 7.95 12.27
N VAL A 74 15.25 9.14 12.86
CA VAL A 74 16.09 10.26 12.43
C VAL A 74 17.08 10.63 13.53
N ALA A 75 18.37 10.64 13.22
CA ALA A 75 19.37 11.27 14.08
C ALA A 75 19.61 12.72 13.61
N TYR A 76 19.40 13.68 14.51
CA TYR A 76 19.48 15.09 14.22
C TYR A 76 19.94 15.87 15.46
N ARG A 77 20.99 16.69 15.31
CA ARG A 77 21.60 17.49 16.39
C ARG A 77 21.99 16.69 17.65
N GLY A 78 22.45 15.45 17.46
CA GLY A 78 22.87 14.57 18.56
C GLY A 78 21.72 13.88 19.30
N GLU A 79 20.47 14.09 18.87
CA GLU A 79 19.29 13.38 19.37
C GLU A 79 18.74 12.41 18.33
N THR A 80 18.01 11.39 18.80
CA THR A 80 17.40 10.35 17.97
C THR A 80 15.88 10.40 18.11
N PHE A 81 15.19 10.57 16.98
CA PHE A 81 13.74 10.69 16.88
C PHE A 81 13.17 9.48 16.14
N PRO A 82 12.57 8.50 16.84
CA PRO A 82 11.82 7.45 16.18
C PRO A 82 10.50 8.02 15.65
N LEU A 83 10.32 8.02 14.33
CA LEU A 83 9.13 8.58 13.67
C LEU A 83 8.03 7.54 13.44
N HIS A 84 8.35 6.26 13.63
CA HIS A 84 7.43 5.15 13.49
C HIS A 84 6.71 4.81 14.80
N SER A 85 5.58 4.12 14.70
CA SER A 85 4.89 3.53 15.86
C SER A 85 4.47 2.10 15.60
N ASN A 86 4.66 1.23 16.59
CA ASN A 86 4.19 -0.15 16.55
C ASN A 86 3.33 -0.44 17.77
N ARG A 87 2.22 -1.14 17.56
CA ARG A 87 1.45 -1.75 18.64
C ARG A 87 2.03 -3.14 18.90
N ARG A 88 2.36 -3.40 20.15
CA ARG A 88 3.18 -4.53 20.59
C ARG A 88 2.49 -5.31 21.68
N ALA A 89 2.70 -6.62 21.74
CA ALA A 89 2.18 -7.52 22.77
C ALA A 89 3.29 -8.33 23.48
N ASP A 90 4.55 -7.92 23.33
CA ASP A 90 5.74 -8.67 23.76
C ASP A 90 6.53 -8.00 24.91
N HIS A 91 5.92 -7.13 25.71
CA HIS A 91 6.62 -6.56 26.87
C HIS A 91 6.74 -7.55 28.04
N SER A 92 7.78 -7.38 28.85
CA SER A 92 7.95 -8.16 30.08
C SER A 92 6.76 -7.92 31.03
N GLY A 93 6.11 -9.01 31.45
CA GLY A 93 4.96 -8.95 32.36
C GLY A 93 3.61 -8.65 31.69
N ALA A 94 3.54 -8.63 30.36
CA ALA A 94 2.27 -8.49 29.64
C ALA A 94 1.31 -9.63 30.01
N ARG A 95 0.07 -9.29 30.35
CA ARG A 95 -1.02 -10.29 30.42
C ARG A 95 -1.50 -10.61 29.01
N ALA A 96 -2.08 -11.79 28.84
CA ALA A 96 -2.72 -12.15 27.58
C ALA A 96 -3.76 -11.08 27.20
N GLY A 97 -3.62 -10.51 25.99
CA GLY A 97 -4.49 -9.44 25.49
C GLY A 97 -4.05 -8.01 25.82
N GLU A 98 -2.98 -7.80 26.60
CA GLU A 98 -2.41 -6.47 26.80
C GLU A 98 -1.54 -6.05 25.60
N SER A 99 -1.72 -4.82 25.15
CA SER A 99 -0.87 -4.22 24.12
C SER A 99 -0.38 -2.85 24.54
N TRP A 100 0.74 -2.43 23.96
CA TRP A 100 1.36 -1.13 24.21
C TRP A 100 1.91 -0.55 22.91
N ILE A 101 2.18 0.76 22.92
CA ILE A 101 2.69 1.47 21.76
C ILE A 101 4.16 1.79 21.98
N THR A 102 4.99 1.31 21.06
CA THR A 102 6.41 1.64 21.05
C THR A 102 6.99 1.56 19.64
N PRO A 103 7.88 2.48 19.26
CA PRO A 103 8.01 3.81 19.86
C PRO A 103 6.74 4.66 19.62
N GLY A 104 6.63 5.78 20.32
CA GLY A 104 5.50 6.71 20.17
C GLY A 104 5.69 7.72 19.03
N GLY A 105 6.22 7.29 17.87
CA GLY A 105 6.57 8.18 16.75
C GLY A 105 5.42 8.99 16.15
N TYR A 106 4.16 8.54 16.29
CA TYR A 106 2.97 9.33 15.95
C TYR A 106 2.95 10.71 16.65
N ARG A 107 3.66 10.86 17.77
CA ARG A 107 3.76 12.14 18.50
C ARG A 107 4.56 13.22 17.77
N TRP A 108 5.39 12.81 16.80
CA TRP A 108 6.13 13.72 15.93
C TRP A 108 5.34 14.08 14.67
N LEU A 109 4.20 13.43 14.43
CA LEU A 109 3.38 13.69 13.25
C LEU A 109 2.64 15.02 13.40
N GLU A 110 3.08 16.01 12.62
CA GLU A 110 2.53 17.36 12.60
C GLU A 110 1.31 17.44 11.67
N ARG A 111 1.31 16.68 10.57
CA ARG A 111 0.25 16.74 9.57
C ARG A 111 0.19 15.46 8.74
N PHE A 112 -1.02 15.05 8.38
CA PHE A 112 -1.29 14.10 7.31
C PHE A 112 -2.20 14.76 6.28
N ARG A 113 -1.95 14.57 4.99
CA ARG A 113 -2.83 15.06 3.93
C ARG A 113 -2.76 14.18 2.69
N LEU A 114 -3.75 14.31 1.81
CA LEU A 114 -3.66 13.82 0.44
C LEU A 114 -3.31 14.96 -0.53
N GLU A 115 -2.32 14.73 -1.38
CA GLU A 115 -2.11 15.51 -2.60
C GLU A 115 -2.52 14.63 -3.79
N GLY A 116 -3.67 14.94 -4.39
CA GLY A 116 -4.31 13.98 -5.30
C GLY A 116 -4.67 12.69 -4.56
N SER A 117 -4.17 11.54 -5.01
CA SER A 117 -4.28 10.28 -4.26
C SER A 117 -3.05 9.95 -3.39
N THR A 118 -2.00 10.77 -3.44
CA THR A 118 -0.74 10.52 -2.75
C THR A 118 -0.83 10.92 -1.27
N PRO A 119 -0.76 9.98 -0.31
CA PRO A 119 -0.66 10.31 1.11
C PRO A 119 0.69 10.92 1.46
N ILE A 120 0.62 11.95 2.30
CA ILE A 120 1.77 12.75 2.74
C ILE A 120 1.72 12.92 4.25
N TRP A 121 2.85 12.63 4.91
CA TRP A 121 3.09 12.91 6.32
C TRP A 121 4.13 14.02 6.45
N SER A 122 3.96 14.88 7.43
CA SER A 122 4.99 15.84 7.85
C SER A 122 5.31 15.61 9.31
N TYR A 123 6.57 15.29 9.60
CA TYR A 123 7.08 15.05 10.95
C TYR A 123 7.89 16.25 11.43
N ALA A 124 7.52 16.81 12.58
CA ALA A 124 8.25 17.92 13.20
C ALA A 124 9.04 17.40 14.41
N PHE A 125 10.35 17.64 14.41
CA PHE A 125 11.26 17.29 15.51
C PHE A 125 12.35 18.36 15.61
N ALA A 126 12.64 18.81 16.84
CA ALA A 126 13.46 20.01 17.08
C ALA A 126 13.00 21.19 16.19
N ASP A 127 13.87 21.75 15.35
CA ASP A 127 13.55 22.80 14.36
C ASP A 127 13.33 22.27 12.93
N ALA A 128 13.40 20.94 12.74
CA ALA A 128 13.30 20.30 11.44
C ALA A 128 11.86 19.89 11.07
N LEU A 129 11.62 19.75 9.76
CA LEU A 129 10.39 19.21 9.20
C LEU A 129 10.73 18.22 8.09
N LEU A 130 10.45 16.94 8.33
CA LEU A 130 10.61 15.87 7.33
C LEU A 130 9.27 15.54 6.70
N GLU A 131 9.18 15.57 5.38
CA GLU A 131 8.01 15.10 4.64
C GLU A 131 8.23 13.67 4.14
N LYS A 132 7.24 12.80 4.30
CA LYS A 132 7.17 11.46 3.70
C LYS A 132 6.01 11.41 2.71
N ARG A 133 6.22 10.83 1.53
CA ARG A 133 5.21 10.56 0.50
C ARG A 133 5.21 9.09 0.14
N VAL A 134 4.05 8.52 -0.17
CA VAL A 134 3.92 7.13 -0.64
C VAL A 134 3.01 7.09 -1.87
N TRP A 135 3.47 6.47 -2.96
CA TRP A 135 2.63 6.21 -4.16
C TRP A 135 3.11 4.94 -4.86
N MET A 136 2.28 4.37 -5.75
CA MET A 136 2.64 3.20 -6.54
C MET A 136 2.78 3.54 -8.01
N ALA A 137 3.69 2.84 -8.71
CA ALA A 137 3.74 2.90 -10.17
C ALA A 137 2.53 2.17 -10.76
N ARG A 138 1.84 2.79 -11.72
CA ARG A 138 0.76 2.12 -12.47
C ARG A 138 1.32 0.96 -13.28
N GLY A 139 0.64 -0.19 -13.24
CA GLY A 139 1.00 -1.39 -13.99
C GLY A 139 2.22 -2.15 -13.47
N ALA A 140 2.74 -1.82 -12.27
CA ALA A 140 3.87 -2.53 -11.68
C ALA A 140 3.69 -2.75 -10.17
N ASN A 141 4.19 -3.87 -9.66
CA ASN A 141 4.34 -4.09 -8.21
C ASN A 141 5.52 -3.28 -7.68
N THR A 142 5.37 -1.94 -7.69
CA THR A 142 6.39 -0.97 -7.29
C THR A 142 5.75 0.14 -6.46
N THR A 143 6.25 0.30 -5.25
CA THR A 143 5.90 1.40 -4.34
C THR A 143 7.09 2.32 -4.16
N TYR A 144 6.86 3.62 -4.29
CA TYR A 144 7.82 4.66 -3.98
C TYR A 144 7.52 5.23 -2.60
N VAL A 145 8.56 5.32 -1.76
CA VAL A 145 8.51 6.07 -0.50
C VAL A 145 9.56 7.16 -0.58
N ARG A 146 9.13 8.42 -0.58
CA ARG A 146 10.03 9.56 -0.67
C ARG A 146 10.05 10.36 0.61
N TYR A 147 11.26 10.61 1.11
CA TYR A 147 11.53 11.45 2.26
C TYR A 147 12.18 12.75 1.77
N THR A 148 11.73 13.91 2.27
CA THR A 148 12.33 15.21 1.95
C THR A 148 12.48 16.03 3.21
N LEU A 149 13.70 16.49 3.52
CA LEU A 149 13.91 17.39 4.64
C LEU A 149 13.53 18.82 4.20
N LEU A 150 12.30 19.24 4.46
CA LEU A 150 11.77 20.53 3.99
C LEU A 150 12.45 21.72 4.66
N ARG A 151 12.78 21.58 5.94
CA ARG A 151 13.53 22.59 6.72
C ARG A 151 14.29 21.93 7.85
N GLY A 152 15.32 22.63 8.32
CA GLY A 152 16.13 22.30 9.49
C GLY A 152 17.40 23.15 9.47
N GLY A 153 18.03 23.38 10.63
CA GLY A 153 19.31 24.10 10.70
C GLY A 153 20.54 23.25 10.43
N GLY A 154 20.39 22.03 9.89
CA GLY A 154 21.49 21.13 9.53
C GLY A 154 21.00 19.86 8.83
N PRO A 155 21.91 18.96 8.43
CA PRO A 155 21.54 17.67 7.87
C PRO A 155 20.94 16.74 8.94
N ALA A 156 20.02 15.88 8.51
CA ALA A 156 19.40 14.84 9.32
C ALA A 156 19.75 13.46 8.75
N GLU A 157 20.23 12.56 9.58
CA GLU A 157 20.53 11.18 9.18
C GLU A 157 19.26 10.34 9.34
N LEU A 158 18.69 9.93 8.20
CA LEU A 158 17.52 9.07 8.13
C LEU A 158 17.96 7.61 8.12
N ARG A 159 17.47 6.85 9.09
CA ARG A 159 17.64 5.39 9.18
C ARG A 159 16.30 4.70 9.02
N LEU A 160 16.26 3.70 8.14
CA LEU A 160 15.06 2.96 7.79
C LEU A 160 15.29 1.49 8.10
N GLN A 161 14.41 0.91 8.92
CA GLN A 161 14.41 -0.54 9.19
C GLN A 161 13.27 -1.19 8.37
N PRO A 162 13.57 -1.87 7.25
CA PRO A 162 12.54 -2.57 6.49
C PRO A 162 12.04 -3.81 7.24
N LEU A 163 10.72 -3.98 7.27
CA LEU A 163 10.02 -5.13 7.85
C LEU A 163 9.43 -5.98 6.72
N ALA A 164 10.18 -7.00 6.33
CA ALA A 164 9.86 -7.91 5.24
C ALA A 164 9.01 -9.10 5.69
N THR A 165 8.26 -9.67 4.75
CA THR A 165 7.57 -10.95 4.87
C THR A 165 7.36 -11.53 3.47
N CYS A 166 6.68 -12.66 3.38
CA CYS A 166 6.17 -13.22 2.14
C CYS A 166 5.04 -14.16 2.49
N ARG A 167 3.84 -13.60 2.54
CA ARG A 167 2.62 -14.35 2.84
C ARG A 167 1.45 -13.82 2.03
N ASP A 168 0.48 -14.70 1.84
CA ASP A 168 -0.85 -14.29 1.44
C ASP A 168 -1.39 -13.19 2.37
N HIS A 169 -2.08 -12.20 1.79
CA HIS A 169 -2.55 -11.02 2.52
C HIS A 169 -3.68 -11.32 3.52
N HIS A 170 -4.39 -12.45 3.39
CA HIS A 170 -5.40 -12.92 4.34
C HIS A 170 -4.81 -13.74 5.51
N SER A 171 -3.52 -14.07 5.43
CA SER A 171 -2.83 -14.92 6.41
C SER A 171 -1.94 -14.10 7.36
N ASN A 172 -1.38 -14.77 8.38
CA ASN A 172 -0.37 -14.21 9.30
C ASN A 172 0.83 -15.16 9.45
N VAL A 173 1.99 -14.60 9.78
CA VAL A 173 3.19 -15.30 10.26
C VAL A 173 3.22 -15.17 11.78
N LEU A 174 2.89 -16.25 12.50
CA LEU A 174 2.76 -16.21 13.96
C LEU A 174 4.07 -16.44 14.71
N SER A 175 5.07 -17.02 14.05
CA SER A 175 6.35 -17.39 14.67
C SER A 175 7.55 -16.94 13.85
N ALA A 176 8.61 -16.54 14.55
CA ALA A 176 9.93 -16.36 13.97
C ALA A 176 10.40 -17.65 13.29
N GLY A 177 11.10 -17.53 12.16
CA GLY A 177 11.68 -18.68 11.45
C GLY A 177 10.66 -19.53 10.69
N THR A 178 9.44 -19.05 10.47
CA THR A 178 8.42 -19.77 9.68
C THR A 178 8.88 -20.04 8.23
N PHE A 179 9.82 -19.25 7.72
CA PHE A 179 10.51 -19.49 6.46
C PHE A 179 11.87 -18.78 6.46
N ASP A 180 12.76 -19.27 5.60
CA ASP A 180 14.06 -18.66 5.39
C ASP A 180 13.92 -17.37 4.58
N VAL A 181 14.68 -16.35 5.01
CA VAL A 181 14.79 -15.06 4.34
C VAL A 181 16.26 -14.82 4.04
N GLN A 182 16.58 -14.66 2.76
CA GLN A 182 17.90 -14.28 2.29
C GLN A 182 17.86 -12.81 1.88
N VAL A 183 18.85 -12.05 2.37
CA VAL A 183 19.01 -10.64 2.05
C VAL A 183 20.38 -10.47 1.42
N ASP A 184 20.41 -10.13 0.14
CA ASP A 184 21.63 -9.92 -0.63
C ASP A 184 21.77 -8.44 -0.98
N SER A 185 22.97 -7.89 -0.88
CA SER A 185 23.27 -6.57 -1.43
C SER A 185 23.29 -6.66 -2.97
N VAL A 186 22.64 -5.70 -3.62
CA VAL A 186 22.62 -5.54 -5.08
C VAL A 186 23.02 -4.12 -5.45
N THR A 187 23.22 -3.87 -6.74
CA THR A 187 23.43 -2.49 -7.22
C THR A 187 22.23 -1.64 -6.82
N ASN A 188 22.51 -0.51 -6.16
CA ASN A 188 21.51 0.43 -5.66
C ASN A 188 20.55 -0.13 -4.61
N GLY A 189 20.87 -1.20 -3.86
CA GLY A 189 20.07 -1.58 -2.69
C GLY A 189 20.14 -3.04 -2.27
N LEU A 190 18.99 -3.61 -1.88
CA LEU A 190 18.84 -4.95 -1.34
C LEU A 190 17.91 -5.80 -2.20
N ARG A 191 18.26 -7.08 -2.35
CA ARG A 191 17.39 -8.15 -2.84
C ARG A 191 16.96 -9.02 -1.67
N ILE A 192 15.68 -9.30 -1.57
CA ILE A 192 15.07 -10.14 -0.54
C ILE A 192 14.41 -11.32 -1.22
N ALA A 193 14.90 -12.52 -0.91
CA ALA A 193 14.30 -13.77 -1.36
C ALA A 193 13.77 -14.54 -0.15
N THR A 194 12.59 -15.13 -0.30
CA THR A 194 12.02 -16.00 0.72
C THR A 194 11.95 -17.41 0.14
N GLY A 195 12.30 -18.43 0.92
CA GLY A 195 12.31 -19.83 0.47
C GLY A 195 10.95 -20.43 0.11
N ARG A 196 9.92 -19.61 -0.15
CA ARG A 196 8.52 -19.99 -0.37
C ARG A 196 8.11 -20.09 -1.84
N GLY A 197 9.06 -20.13 -2.76
CA GLY A 197 8.79 -20.22 -4.20
C GLY A 197 8.27 -18.92 -4.84
N ALA A 198 8.08 -17.85 -4.06
CA ALA A 198 7.77 -16.52 -4.57
C ALA A 198 9.02 -15.88 -5.22
N PRO A 199 8.86 -15.06 -6.27
CA PRO A 199 9.98 -14.30 -6.82
C PRO A 199 10.55 -13.35 -5.76
N PRO A 200 11.86 -13.05 -5.82
CA PRO A 200 12.45 -12.06 -4.93
C PRO A 200 11.85 -10.67 -5.18
N PHE A 201 11.98 -9.81 -4.18
CA PHE A 201 11.68 -8.39 -4.31
C PHE A 201 12.87 -7.55 -3.83
N TYR A 202 12.82 -6.25 -4.05
CA TYR A 202 13.94 -5.36 -3.93
C TYR A 202 13.56 -4.10 -3.16
N LEU A 203 14.50 -3.58 -2.37
CA LEU A 203 14.51 -2.18 -1.93
C LEU A 203 15.66 -1.50 -2.64
N LEU A 204 15.34 -0.53 -3.51
CA LEU A 204 16.32 0.17 -4.33
C LEU A 204 16.31 1.67 -4.04
N GLY A 205 17.46 2.34 -4.17
CA GLY A 205 17.60 3.77 -3.95
C GLY A 205 19.05 4.17 -3.68
N ASP A 206 19.27 5.47 -3.55
CA ASP A 206 20.58 6.04 -3.22
C ASP A 206 20.77 6.10 -1.69
N PHE A 207 20.95 4.95 -1.06
CA PHE A 207 21.18 4.84 0.39
C PHE A 207 22.34 3.90 0.70
N GLY A 208 22.97 4.11 1.85
CA GLY A 208 23.89 3.14 2.43
C GLY A 208 23.11 1.98 3.06
N VAL A 209 23.69 0.78 3.00
CA VAL A 209 23.23 -0.37 3.77
C VAL A 209 24.15 -0.48 4.99
N GLU A 210 23.59 -0.32 6.18
CA GLU A 210 24.32 -0.58 7.42
C GLU A 210 24.28 -2.08 7.70
N GLU A 211 25.42 -2.74 7.58
CA GLU A 211 25.60 -4.10 8.09
C GLU A 211 25.99 -4.05 9.57
N PRO A 212 25.14 -4.62 10.44
CA PRO A 212 25.67 -5.75 11.18
C PRO A 212 24.71 -6.96 11.22
N ALA A 213 25.30 -8.15 11.10
CA ALA A 213 24.65 -9.47 11.02
C ALA A 213 23.83 -9.87 12.28
N ASP A 214 23.86 -9.09 13.34
CA ASP A 214 23.17 -9.31 14.61
C ASP A 214 21.79 -8.64 14.70
N LYS A 215 21.47 -7.70 13.81
CA LYS A 215 20.20 -6.97 13.81
C LYS A 215 19.19 -7.45 12.79
N ALA A 216 19.62 -8.07 11.69
CA ALA A 216 18.70 -8.73 10.78
C ALA A 216 18.09 -9.95 11.47
N GLY A 217 16.78 -10.14 11.33
CA GLY A 217 16.12 -11.30 11.91
C GLY A 217 14.65 -11.08 12.19
N TRP A 218 14.02 -12.16 12.59
CA TRP A 218 12.61 -12.15 12.93
C TRP A 218 12.33 -11.31 14.19
N ARG A 219 11.26 -10.54 14.12
CA ARG A 219 10.68 -9.74 15.19
C ARG A 219 9.21 -10.13 15.31
N GLY A 220 8.86 -10.84 16.38
CA GLY A 220 7.47 -11.17 16.69
C GLY A 220 6.77 -10.05 17.43
N GLY A 221 5.57 -10.31 17.96
CA GLY A 221 4.91 -9.42 18.93
C GLY A 221 4.23 -8.19 18.34
N PHE A 222 4.09 -8.05 17.02
CA PHE A 222 3.26 -7.00 16.43
C PHE A 222 1.79 -7.36 16.64
N TYR A 223 1.03 -6.45 17.25
CA TYR A 223 -0.36 -6.67 17.65
C TYR A 223 -1.32 -5.91 16.75
N LEU A 224 -2.13 -6.66 16.01
CA LEU A 224 -3.09 -6.19 15.02
C LEU A 224 -4.45 -5.97 15.70
N ALA A 225 -4.64 -4.78 16.30
CA ALA A 225 -5.81 -4.49 17.12
C ALA A 225 -7.16 -4.69 16.41
N VAL A 226 -7.22 -4.45 15.10
CA VAL A 226 -8.45 -4.63 14.34
C VAL A 226 -8.72 -6.11 14.06
N GLU A 227 -7.69 -6.94 13.88
CA GLU A 227 -7.90 -8.39 13.77
C GLU A 227 -8.37 -8.99 15.10
N ASN A 228 -7.81 -8.54 16.23
CA ASN A 228 -8.32 -8.93 17.56
C ASN A 228 -9.79 -8.56 17.73
N TYR A 229 -10.18 -7.32 17.37
CA TYR A 229 -11.58 -6.87 17.40
C TYR A 229 -12.50 -7.78 16.56
N ARG A 230 -12.00 -8.31 15.44
CA ARG A 230 -12.73 -9.22 14.54
C ARG A 230 -12.69 -10.69 14.99
N GLY A 231 -12.02 -11.02 16.09
CA GLY A 231 -11.81 -12.40 16.55
C GLY A 231 -10.90 -13.22 15.63
N GLN A 232 -10.02 -12.55 14.89
CA GLN A 232 -9.03 -13.16 14.00
C GLN A 232 -7.66 -13.29 14.69
N LYS A 233 -6.71 -13.97 14.03
CA LYS A 233 -5.31 -13.98 14.46
C LYS A 233 -4.77 -12.56 14.47
N ASP A 234 -4.31 -12.12 15.63
CA ASP A 234 -4.01 -10.73 15.95
C ASP A 234 -2.53 -10.47 16.23
N LEU A 235 -1.69 -11.50 16.10
CA LEU A 235 -0.24 -11.40 16.22
C LEU A 235 0.44 -11.62 14.88
N GLU A 236 1.55 -10.93 14.71
CA GLU A 236 2.36 -10.99 13.50
C GLU A 236 3.86 -10.95 13.81
N CYS A 237 4.63 -11.63 12.98
CA CYS A 237 6.07 -11.61 12.94
C CYS A 237 6.54 -11.07 11.59
N TYR A 238 7.53 -10.17 11.62
CA TYR A 238 8.19 -9.67 10.41
C TYR A 238 9.69 -9.93 10.48
N PHE A 239 10.32 -10.08 9.32
CA PHE A 239 11.77 -10.15 9.21
C PHE A 239 12.33 -8.74 9.08
N ALA A 240 13.02 -8.26 10.10
CA ALA A 240 13.78 -7.01 10.03
C ALA A 240 15.03 -7.26 9.18
N THR A 241 15.19 -6.56 8.07
CA THR A 241 16.36 -6.71 7.18
C THR A 241 17.56 -5.88 7.68
N SER A 242 18.62 -5.75 6.87
CA SER A 242 19.63 -4.71 7.09
C SER A 242 19.00 -3.32 7.11
N GLN A 243 19.52 -2.44 7.96
CA GLN A 243 19.07 -1.06 8.07
C GLN A 243 19.63 -0.24 6.90
N LEU A 244 18.82 0.67 6.38
CA LEU A 244 19.21 1.61 5.32
C LEU A 244 19.48 2.98 5.96
N ALA A 245 20.51 3.68 5.51
CA ALA A 245 20.88 4.99 6.04
C ALA A 245 21.18 6.01 4.93
N HIS A 246 20.73 7.25 5.11
CA HIS A 246 21.04 8.36 4.21
C HIS A 246 21.04 9.69 4.96
N SER A 247 21.96 10.59 4.60
CA SER A 247 22.02 11.94 5.17
C SER A 247 21.28 12.94 4.28
N LEU A 248 20.25 13.59 4.81
CA LEU A 248 19.46 14.59 4.10
C LEU A 248 19.82 15.99 4.58
N ALA A 249 20.37 16.83 3.71
CA ALA A 249 20.42 18.28 3.94
C ALA A 249 19.04 18.92 3.67
N PRO A 250 18.76 20.12 4.21
CA PRO A 250 17.52 20.83 3.90
C PRO A 250 17.34 21.03 2.39
N GLY A 251 16.17 20.66 1.88
CA GLY A 251 15.83 20.66 0.46
C GLY A 251 16.17 19.36 -0.30
N GLN A 252 16.93 18.44 0.30
CA GLN A 252 17.25 17.15 -0.33
C GLN A 252 16.17 16.09 -0.08
N SER A 253 16.12 15.11 -0.98
CA SER A 253 15.21 13.97 -0.91
C SER A 253 15.94 12.65 -1.01
N LEU A 254 15.40 11.62 -0.35
CA LEU A 254 15.69 10.21 -0.60
C LEU A 254 14.42 9.54 -1.14
N THR A 255 14.54 8.77 -2.22
CA THR A 255 13.46 7.89 -2.69
C THR A 255 13.88 6.43 -2.51
N VAL A 256 13.05 5.66 -1.79
CA VAL A 256 13.17 4.21 -1.66
C VAL A 256 12.11 3.56 -2.56
N VAL A 257 12.56 2.71 -3.47
CA VAL A 257 11.74 1.97 -4.44
C VAL A 257 11.61 0.54 -3.96
N ILE A 258 10.41 0.14 -3.56
CA ILE A 258 10.08 -1.21 -3.08
C ILE A 258 9.40 -1.92 -4.23
N THR A 259 10.03 -2.94 -4.82
CA THR A 259 9.59 -3.46 -6.13
C THR A 259 9.87 -4.94 -6.33
N THR A 260 9.11 -5.59 -7.22
CA THR A 260 9.45 -6.93 -7.74
C THR A 260 10.31 -6.88 -9.02
N ASP A 261 10.66 -5.68 -9.50
CA ASP A 261 11.45 -5.46 -10.72
C ASP A 261 12.79 -4.80 -10.39
N LEU A 262 13.90 -5.52 -10.63
CA LEU A 262 15.26 -5.02 -10.41
C LEU A 262 15.59 -3.79 -11.27
N HIS A 263 14.88 -3.58 -12.36
CA HIS A 263 15.10 -2.48 -13.31
C HIS A 263 14.07 -1.36 -13.18
N ALA A 264 13.34 -1.31 -12.06
CA ALA A 264 12.40 -0.23 -11.78
C ALA A 264 13.07 1.16 -11.87
N ASN A 265 12.30 2.17 -12.29
CA ASN A 265 12.80 3.54 -12.32
C ASN A 265 13.18 4.01 -10.91
N LEU A 266 14.41 4.47 -10.72
CA LEU A 266 14.90 4.99 -9.44
C LEU A 266 14.74 6.52 -9.30
N ASP A 267 14.41 7.21 -10.40
CA ASP A 267 14.15 8.65 -10.39
C ASP A 267 12.77 8.95 -9.78
N GLY A 268 12.79 9.31 -8.49
CA GLY A 268 11.59 9.67 -7.74
C GLY A 268 10.92 10.97 -8.17
N ASP A 269 11.61 11.89 -8.85
CA ASP A 269 11.02 13.10 -9.41
C ASP A 269 10.22 12.79 -10.67
N ASP A 270 10.81 11.99 -11.58
CA ASP A 270 10.13 11.49 -12.77
C ASP A 270 8.92 10.61 -12.40
N ALA A 271 9.10 9.66 -11.46
CA ALA A 271 8.02 8.78 -11.02
C ALA A 271 6.85 9.54 -10.38
N LEU A 272 7.12 10.57 -9.57
CA LEU A 272 6.07 11.40 -8.97
C LEU A 272 5.39 12.29 -10.02
N SER A 273 6.15 12.81 -10.98
CA SER A 273 5.61 13.61 -12.09
C SER A 273 4.67 12.78 -12.97
N ARG A 274 5.02 11.52 -13.26
CA ARG A 274 4.14 10.58 -13.97
C ARG A 274 2.84 10.30 -13.21
N GLN A 275 2.90 10.13 -11.89
CA GLN A 275 1.70 9.95 -11.06
C GLN A 275 0.79 11.19 -11.13
N ARG A 276 1.34 12.39 -10.96
CA ARG A 276 0.57 13.65 -11.03
C ARG A 276 -0.05 13.87 -12.41
N ALA A 277 0.70 13.59 -13.48
CA ALA A 277 0.21 13.73 -14.85
C ALA A 277 -0.96 12.76 -15.12
N TYR A 278 -0.88 11.53 -14.62
CA TYR A 278 -1.95 10.55 -14.71
C TYR A 278 -3.22 10.99 -13.97
N GLU A 279 -3.08 11.47 -12.74
CA GLU A 279 -4.23 11.99 -11.97
C GLU A 279 -4.86 13.21 -12.64
N GLN A 280 -4.05 14.10 -13.22
CA GLN A 280 -4.53 15.25 -13.95
C GLN A 280 -5.30 14.85 -15.23
N ASP A 281 -4.83 13.82 -15.95
CA ASP A 281 -5.54 13.24 -17.10
C ASP A 281 -6.91 12.68 -16.67
N LEU A 282 -6.97 11.88 -15.60
CA LEU A 282 -8.23 11.36 -15.05
C LEU A 282 -9.23 12.47 -14.73
N LEU A 283 -8.77 13.53 -14.04
CA LEU A 283 -9.62 14.67 -13.69
C LEU A 283 -10.08 15.45 -14.93
N SER A 284 -9.23 15.57 -15.96
CA SER A 284 -9.56 16.28 -17.19
C SER A 284 -10.62 15.57 -18.05
N ARG A 285 -10.71 14.24 -17.96
CA ARG A 285 -11.70 13.42 -18.67
C ARG A 285 -13.07 13.45 -18.03
N ALA A 286 -13.15 13.68 -16.72
CA ALA A 286 -14.40 13.64 -15.98
C ALA A 286 -15.36 14.75 -16.47
N PRO A 287 -16.54 14.42 -17.03
CA PRO A 287 -17.47 15.39 -17.61
C PRO A 287 -18.25 16.20 -16.55
N LEU A 288 -17.91 16.03 -15.26
CA LEU A 288 -18.58 16.71 -14.15
C LEU A 288 -18.22 18.20 -14.18
N PRO A 289 -19.16 19.12 -13.87
CA PRO A 289 -18.83 20.53 -13.71
C PRO A 289 -17.98 20.69 -12.43
N LEU A 290 -16.67 20.40 -12.54
CA LEU A 290 -15.71 20.54 -11.45
C LEU A 290 -15.72 21.99 -10.94
N SER A 291 -15.99 22.96 -11.81
CA SER A 291 -16.32 24.33 -11.40
C SER A 291 -17.78 24.48 -10.92
N THR A 292 -18.08 23.96 -9.73
CA THR A 292 -19.23 24.46 -8.98
C THR A 292 -18.86 25.79 -8.31
N LYS A 293 -19.80 26.72 -8.11
CA LYS A 293 -19.58 27.96 -7.33
C LYS A 293 -19.17 27.71 -5.85
N LYS A 294 -18.91 26.46 -5.45
CA LYS A 294 -18.55 26.00 -4.11
C LYS A 294 -17.25 25.15 -4.18
N PRO A 295 -16.08 25.75 -3.90
CA PRO A 295 -14.77 25.09 -4.02
C PRO A 295 -14.66 23.76 -3.24
N THR A 296 -15.34 23.65 -2.10
CA THR A 296 -15.31 22.44 -1.26
C THR A 296 -15.92 21.23 -1.96
N ILE A 297 -17.01 21.43 -2.73
CA ILE A 297 -17.70 20.35 -3.47
C ILE A 297 -16.86 19.89 -4.65
N SER A 298 -16.24 20.82 -5.39
CA SER A 298 -15.25 20.49 -6.44
C SER A 298 -14.19 19.53 -5.90
N SER A 299 -13.57 19.88 -4.76
CA SER A 299 -12.48 19.08 -4.21
C SER A 299 -12.90 17.69 -3.73
N ALA A 300 -14.17 17.51 -3.34
CA ALA A 300 -14.69 16.21 -2.93
C ALA A 300 -14.97 15.33 -4.16
N ILE A 301 -15.51 15.92 -5.24
CA ILE A 301 -15.73 15.23 -6.50
C ILE A 301 -14.40 14.81 -7.14
N ASP A 302 -13.40 15.69 -7.16
CA ASP A 302 -12.06 15.34 -7.66
C ASP A 302 -11.51 14.10 -6.95
N GLN A 303 -11.66 14.05 -5.63
CA GLN A 303 -11.25 12.89 -4.83
C GLN A 303 -12.05 11.63 -5.14
N LEU A 304 -13.35 11.73 -5.42
CA LEU A 304 -14.15 10.58 -5.86
C LEU A 304 -13.72 10.08 -7.25
N VAL A 305 -13.34 10.97 -8.17
CA VAL A 305 -12.82 10.57 -9.49
C VAL A 305 -11.50 9.80 -9.34
N LEU A 306 -10.59 10.30 -8.50
CA LEU A 306 -9.32 9.62 -8.23
C LEU A 306 -9.53 8.28 -7.49
N ALA A 307 -10.42 8.26 -6.49
CA ALA A 307 -10.75 7.03 -5.75
C ALA A 307 -11.40 5.97 -6.66
N ALA A 308 -12.24 6.39 -7.62
CA ALA A 308 -12.84 5.48 -8.59
C ALA A 308 -11.80 4.74 -9.44
N ASP A 309 -10.67 5.38 -9.77
CA ASP A 309 -9.58 4.71 -10.48
C ASP A 309 -8.89 3.63 -9.66
N GLN A 310 -8.86 3.75 -8.33
CA GLN A 310 -8.15 2.82 -7.47
C GLN A 310 -8.71 1.39 -7.53
N PHE A 311 -10.00 1.25 -7.86
CA PHE A 311 -10.70 -0.04 -7.96
C PHE A 311 -10.61 -0.70 -9.34
N VAL A 312 -10.23 0.05 -10.39
CA VAL A 312 -10.09 -0.48 -11.75
C VAL A 312 -8.74 -1.18 -11.88
N VAL A 313 -8.76 -2.44 -12.29
CA VAL A 313 -7.57 -3.29 -12.39
C VAL A 313 -7.47 -3.97 -13.75
N ALA A 314 -6.25 -4.13 -14.23
CA ALA A 314 -5.95 -4.96 -15.39
C ALA A 314 -6.21 -6.42 -15.04
N ARG A 315 -6.87 -7.15 -15.95
CA ARG A 315 -7.09 -8.59 -15.84
C ARG A 315 -6.70 -9.22 -17.17
N GLU A 316 -5.67 -10.06 -17.18
CA GLU A 316 -5.37 -10.86 -18.37
C GLU A 316 -6.51 -11.84 -18.62
N GLN A 317 -6.97 -11.89 -19.87
CA GLN A 317 -8.00 -12.82 -20.26
C GLN A 317 -7.38 -14.21 -20.56
N PRO A 318 -8.16 -15.31 -20.52
CA PRO A 318 -7.62 -16.66 -20.75
C PRO A 318 -6.94 -16.88 -22.11
N ASP A 319 -7.23 -16.04 -23.11
CA ASP A 319 -6.61 -16.04 -24.44
C ASP A 319 -5.44 -15.05 -24.57
N GLY A 320 -4.98 -14.48 -23.45
CA GLY A 320 -3.87 -13.52 -23.39
C GLY A 320 -4.23 -12.10 -23.80
N GLN A 321 -5.50 -11.80 -24.12
CA GLN A 321 -5.91 -10.43 -24.43
C GLN A 321 -5.98 -9.56 -23.15
N PRO A 322 -5.66 -8.27 -23.24
CA PRO A 322 -5.82 -7.35 -22.12
C PRO A 322 -7.29 -7.15 -21.80
N GLY A 323 -7.66 -7.36 -20.55
CA GLY A 323 -8.97 -7.07 -19.98
C GLY A 323 -8.88 -6.12 -18.80
N SER A 324 -10.04 -5.75 -18.27
CA SER A 324 -10.15 -4.97 -17.04
C SER A 324 -11.23 -5.57 -16.15
N SER A 325 -11.04 -5.42 -14.86
CA SER A 325 -11.98 -5.82 -13.82
C SER A 325 -12.07 -4.75 -12.74
N VAL A 326 -12.91 -4.99 -11.74
CA VAL A 326 -13.10 -4.11 -10.59
C VAL A 326 -12.86 -4.90 -9.32
N ILE A 327 -11.95 -4.43 -8.47
CA ILE A 327 -11.87 -4.92 -7.10
C ILE A 327 -13.06 -4.35 -6.32
N ALA A 328 -13.88 -5.22 -5.75
CA ALA A 328 -15.12 -4.78 -5.09
C ALA A 328 -14.88 -3.98 -3.81
N GLY A 329 -13.74 -4.20 -3.15
CA GLY A 329 -13.35 -3.45 -1.97
C GLY A 329 -12.01 -3.90 -1.41
N TYR A 330 -11.06 -2.96 -1.33
CA TYR A 330 -9.81 -3.20 -0.63
C TYR A 330 -10.01 -3.21 0.89
N PRO A 331 -9.25 -4.03 1.63
CA PRO A 331 -8.30 -5.01 1.13
C PRO A 331 -8.91 -6.40 0.87
N TRP A 332 -10.14 -6.66 1.35
CA TRP A 332 -10.67 -8.02 1.51
C TRP A 332 -11.21 -8.70 0.26
N PHE A 333 -11.72 -7.93 -0.71
CA PHE A 333 -12.45 -8.51 -1.82
C PHE A 333 -11.60 -8.64 -3.09
N GLY A 334 -11.94 -9.63 -3.90
CA GLY A 334 -11.55 -9.76 -5.30
C GLY A 334 -12.55 -9.07 -6.23
N ASP A 335 -12.73 -9.59 -7.45
CA ASP A 335 -13.75 -9.12 -8.38
C ASP A 335 -15.08 -9.85 -8.21
N TRP A 336 -16.12 -9.06 -7.94
CA TRP A 336 -17.48 -9.54 -7.67
C TRP A 336 -18.46 -9.02 -8.73
N GLY A 337 -19.25 -9.93 -9.30
CA GLY A 337 -20.20 -9.66 -10.39
C GLY A 337 -21.16 -8.53 -10.08
N ARG A 338 -21.95 -8.70 -9.02
CA ARG A 338 -22.97 -7.74 -8.59
C ARG A 338 -22.36 -6.36 -8.33
N ASP A 339 -21.35 -6.29 -7.48
CA ASP A 339 -20.71 -5.06 -7.04
C ASP A 339 -20.10 -4.30 -8.22
N THR A 340 -19.45 -5.02 -9.14
CA THR A 340 -18.90 -4.44 -10.36
C THR A 340 -20.00 -3.80 -11.20
N MET A 341 -21.10 -4.50 -11.47
CA MET A 341 -22.16 -3.98 -12.34
C MET A 341 -22.91 -2.81 -11.73
N ILE A 342 -23.13 -2.81 -10.42
CA ILE A 342 -23.71 -1.66 -9.71
C ILE A 342 -22.77 -0.44 -9.79
N ALA A 343 -21.47 -0.64 -9.55
CA ALA A 343 -20.50 0.45 -9.48
C ALA A 343 -20.04 0.94 -10.86
N LEU A 344 -20.17 0.12 -11.92
CA LEU A 344 -19.61 0.35 -13.24
C LEU A 344 -19.89 1.77 -13.79
N PRO A 345 -21.15 2.29 -13.76
CA PRO A 345 -21.42 3.63 -14.29
C PRO A 345 -20.70 4.72 -13.51
N GLY A 346 -20.61 4.60 -12.18
CA GLY A 346 -19.94 5.58 -11.32
C GLY A 346 -18.42 5.52 -11.49
N LEU A 347 -17.86 4.32 -11.55
CA LEU A 347 -16.42 4.14 -11.71
C LEU A 347 -15.92 4.57 -13.09
N THR A 348 -16.71 4.39 -14.15
CA THR A 348 -16.24 4.56 -15.54
C THR A 348 -16.98 5.66 -16.30
N LEU A 349 -18.29 5.59 -16.45
CA LEU A 349 -19.04 6.52 -17.30
C LEU A 349 -19.10 7.93 -16.71
N ALA A 350 -19.37 8.05 -15.41
CA ALA A 350 -19.40 9.32 -14.70
C ALA A 350 -18.02 9.98 -14.60
N THR A 351 -16.94 9.21 -14.77
CA THR A 351 -15.55 9.69 -14.81
C THR A 351 -15.01 9.87 -16.23
N GLY A 352 -15.86 9.71 -17.26
CA GLY A 352 -15.49 9.96 -18.67
C GLY A 352 -14.65 8.85 -19.31
N ARG A 353 -14.78 7.60 -18.85
CA ARG A 353 -13.98 6.44 -19.28
C ARG A 353 -14.84 5.30 -19.88
N PRO A 354 -15.65 5.54 -20.92
CA PRO A 354 -16.50 4.52 -21.53
C PRO A 354 -15.71 3.34 -22.13
N GLU A 355 -14.46 3.57 -22.53
CA GLU A 355 -13.54 2.54 -23.01
C GLU A 355 -13.23 1.49 -21.94
N VAL A 356 -13.06 1.91 -20.69
CA VAL A 356 -12.85 1.02 -19.54
C VAL A 356 -14.12 0.24 -19.25
N ALA A 357 -15.28 0.91 -19.30
CA ALA A 357 -16.59 0.27 -19.13
C ALA A 357 -16.77 -0.88 -20.13
N ARG A 358 -16.46 -0.61 -21.40
CA ARG A 358 -16.51 -1.61 -22.48
C ARG A 358 -15.58 -2.80 -22.21
N GLN A 359 -14.36 -2.56 -21.76
CA GLN A 359 -13.40 -3.63 -21.45
C GLN A 359 -13.87 -4.53 -20.30
N ILE A 360 -14.45 -3.94 -19.25
CA ILE A 360 -15.02 -4.69 -18.12
C ILE A 360 -16.20 -5.54 -18.58
N LEU A 361 -17.17 -4.96 -19.29
CA LEU A 361 -18.33 -5.69 -19.80
C LEU A 361 -17.92 -6.86 -20.71
N LEU A 362 -16.97 -6.64 -21.62
CA LEU A 362 -16.45 -7.70 -22.48
C LEU A 362 -15.71 -8.79 -21.70
N THR A 363 -14.99 -8.42 -20.64
CA THR A 363 -14.30 -9.38 -19.77
C THR A 363 -15.35 -10.25 -19.05
N PHE A 364 -16.38 -9.64 -18.48
CA PHE A 364 -17.42 -10.33 -17.71
C PHE A 364 -18.32 -11.20 -18.59
N ALA A 365 -18.62 -10.76 -19.82
CA ALA A 365 -19.42 -11.52 -20.80
C ALA A 365 -18.86 -12.93 -21.09
N ARG A 366 -17.53 -13.11 -20.98
CA ARG A 366 -16.87 -14.41 -21.21
C ARG A 366 -17.14 -15.43 -20.11
N PHE A 367 -17.51 -14.95 -18.92
CA PHE A 367 -17.87 -15.79 -17.78
C PHE A 367 -19.40 -15.98 -17.69
N MET A 368 -20.17 -15.56 -18.68
CA MET A 368 -21.61 -15.82 -18.67
C MET A 368 -21.88 -17.31 -18.92
N ASP A 369 -22.54 -17.97 -17.98
CA ASP A 369 -22.99 -19.35 -18.14
C ASP A 369 -24.50 -19.44 -17.90
N ARG A 370 -25.22 -20.10 -18.81
CA ARG A 370 -26.68 -20.27 -18.77
C ARG A 370 -27.47 -18.97 -18.51
N GLY A 371 -26.97 -17.84 -19.00
CA GLY A 371 -27.57 -16.52 -18.82
C GLY A 371 -27.31 -15.89 -17.44
N MET A 372 -26.35 -16.41 -16.67
CA MET A 372 -25.95 -15.87 -15.38
C MET A 372 -24.51 -15.36 -15.41
N LEU A 373 -24.27 -14.19 -14.82
CA LEU A 373 -22.93 -13.78 -14.42
C LEU A 373 -22.55 -14.43 -13.08
N PRO A 374 -21.27 -14.77 -12.86
CA PRO A 374 -20.83 -15.29 -11.57
C PRO A 374 -20.83 -14.16 -10.54
N ASN A 375 -21.13 -14.52 -9.29
CA ASN A 375 -21.05 -13.62 -8.15
C ASN A 375 -19.60 -13.34 -7.77
N ARG A 376 -18.79 -14.40 -7.69
CA ARG A 376 -17.35 -14.33 -7.43
C ARG A 376 -16.61 -14.86 -8.64
N PHE A 377 -15.72 -14.04 -9.18
CA PHE A 377 -14.84 -14.46 -10.25
C PHE A 377 -13.69 -15.25 -9.67
N PRO A 378 -13.29 -16.36 -10.32
CA PRO A 378 -12.24 -17.20 -9.78
C PRO A 378 -10.89 -16.49 -9.87
N ASP A 379 -10.10 -16.67 -8.82
CA ASP A 379 -8.65 -16.58 -8.90
C ASP A 379 -8.11 -17.81 -9.65
N ALA A 380 -6.84 -17.78 -10.05
CA ALA A 380 -6.23 -18.84 -10.85
C ALA A 380 -6.43 -20.22 -10.20
N GLY A 381 -7.15 -21.10 -10.89
CA GLY A 381 -7.42 -22.48 -10.46
C GLY A 381 -8.79 -22.72 -9.80
N GLU A 382 -9.63 -21.70 -9.61
CA GLU A 382 -10.96 -21.86 -8.99
C GLU A 382 -12.12 -21.89 -10.02
N GLU A 383 -13.28 -22.42 -9.61
CA GLU A 383 -14.51 -22.38 -10.41
C GLU A 383 -15.33 -21.10 -10.10
N PRO A 384 -15.92 -20.44 -11.11
CA PRO A 384 -16.82 -19.30 -10.87
C PRO A 384 -18.08 -19.71 -10.09
N GLU A 385 -18.49 -18.87 -9.16
CA GLU A 385 -19.69 -19.13 -8.35
C GLU A 385 -20.93 -18.44 -8.92
N TYR A 386 -21.85 -19.20 -9.51
CA TYR A 386 -23.11 -18.68 -10.07
C TYR A 386 -24.28 -18.71 -9.05
N ASN A 387 -24.07 -18.09 -7.89
CA ASN A 387 -25.06 -18.03 -6.79
C ASN A 387 -25.78 -16.67 -6.69
N THR A 388 -25.84 -15.90 -7.77
CA THR A 388 -26.50 -14.59 -7.87
C THR A 388 -27.42 -14.52 -9.09
N ILE A 389 -28.70 -14.22 -8.86
CA ILE A 389 -29.68 -14.02 -9.94
C ILE A 389 -29.66 -12.55 -10.40
N ASP A 390 -29.37 -11.65 -9.48
CA ASP A 390 -29.46 -10.20 -9.69
C ASP A 390 -28.24 -9.60 -10.39
N ALA A 391 -27.05 -10.22 -10.33
CA ALA A 391 -25.87 -9.70 -11.02
C ALA A 391 -26.09 -9.52 -12.53
N THR A 392 -26.76 -10.47 -13.19
CA THR A 392 -27.11 -10.35 -14.62
C THR A 392 -28.10 -9.23 -14.90
N LEU A 393 -28.98 -8.89 -13.95
CA LEU A 393 -29.96 -7.81 -14.15
C LEU A 393 -29.32 -6.42 -14.08
N TRP A 394 -28.15 -6.31 -13.44
CA TRP A 394 -27.35 -5.08 -13.41
C TRP A 394 -26.43 -4.92 -14.62
N TYR A 395 -26.08 -6.02 -15.30
CA TYR A 395 -25.26 -6.05 -16.53
C TYR A 395 -26.07 -5.64 -17.75
#